data_AF-A0AA35CKJ2-F1
#
_entry.id   AF-A0AA35CKJ2-F1
#
_cell.length_a   1.000
_cell.length_b   1.000
_cell.length_c   1.000
_cell.angle_alpha   90.00
_cell.angle_beta   90.00
_cell.angle_gamma   90.00
#
_symmetry.space_group_name_H-M   'P 1'
#
loop_
_entity.id
_entity.type
_entity.pdbx_description
1 polymer ?
#
loop_
_entity_poly.entity_id
_entity_poly.type
_entity_poly.pdbx_seq_one_letter_code
_entity_poly.pdbx_strand_id
1 'polypeptide(L)'
;MRLLRRTVTGLLTGLLTGVVAGALAALAGAPPATAALAAFTLGIPLALLGAGYDLLLELGRVRPGGLAEVVAYWALAFPVARTLQQVVLAWGSGQPAFGRQGAGAFLTFQAAVGGVYGIGFLLLHVQVHALLRPWLREEG
;
A
#
# COMPACT_ATOMS: atom_id res chain seq x y z
N MET A 1 0.46 8.44 21.19
CA MET A 1 0.64 9.60 20.27
C MET A 1 1.98 9.60 19.54
N ARG A 2 3.13 9.31 20.20
CA ARG A 2 4.44 9.26 19.52
C ARG A 2 4.53 8.25 18.36
N LEU A 3 4.03 7.02 18.52
CA LEU A 3 4.02 5.98 17.46
C LEU A 3 3.22 6.38 16.21
N LEU A 4 2.00 6.91 16.38
CA LEU A 4 1.16 7.33 15.27
C LEU A 4 1.85 8.42 14.44
N ARG A 5 2.48 9.39 15.10
CA ARG A 5 3.22 10.49 14.45
C ARG A 5 4.38 10.00 13.59
N ARG A 6 4.97 8.87 13.97
CA ARG A 6 6.14 8.27 13.32
C ARG A 6 5.76 7.45 12.08
N THR A 7 4.58 6.86 12.10
CA THR A 7 4.08 6.02 11.01
C THR A 7 3.06 6.71 10.10
N VAL A 8 2.76 7.98 10.36
CA VAL A 8 1.67 8.71 9.68
C VAL A 8 1.96 8.89 8.19
N THR A 9 3.22 9.06 7.80
CA THR A 9 3.60 9.29 6.41
C THR A 9 3.30 8.06 5.57
N GLY A 10 3.78 6.89 5.98
CA GLY A 10 3.53 5.63 5.31
C GLY A 10 2.07 5.23 5.34
N LEU A 11 1.37 5.48 6.47
CA LEU A 11 -0.07 5.26 6.58
C LEU A 11 -0.85 6.07 5.55
N LEU A 12 -0.60 7.39 5.48
CA LEU A 12 -1.27 8.27 4.52
C LEU A 12 -0.90 7.96 3.08
N THR A 13 0.37 7.64 2.82
CA THR A 13 0.82 7.23 1.48
C THR A 13 0.05 5.99 1.01
N GLY A 14 -0.07 4.96 1.86
CA GLY A 14 -0.84 3.76 1.56
C GLY A 14 -2.33 4.05 1.31
N LEU A 15 -2.95 4.88 2.16
CA LEU A 15 -4.35 5.30 1.96
C LEU A 15 -4.55 6.04 0.63
N LEU A 16 -3.67 6.99 0.30
CA LEU A 16 -3.72 7.73 -0.96
C LEU A 16 -3.62 6.79 -2.17
N THR A 17 -2.74 5.78 -2.12
CA THR A 17 -2.67 4.80 -3.21
C THR A 17 -3.94 3.94 -3.32
N GLY A 18 -4.62 3.66 -2.22
CA GLY A 18 -5.95 3.04 -2.22
C GLY A 18 -7.00 3.91 -2.90
N VAL A 19 -7.00 5.22 -2.60
CA VAL A 19 -7.88 6.19 -3.28
C VAL A 19 -7.61 6.20 -4.79
N VAL A 20 -6.35 6.20 -5.22
CA VAL A 20 -5.98 6.09 -6.64
C VAL A 20 -6.54 4.81 -7.26
N ALA A 21 -6.43 3.66 -6.58
CA ALA A 21 -6.98 2.41 -7.08
C ALA A 21 -8.51 2.47 -7.27
N GLY A 22 -9.24 3.06 -6.32
CA GLY A 22 -10.68 3.29 -6.45
C GLY A 22 -11.03 4.27 -7.58
N ALA A 23 -10.27 5.36 -7.71
CA ALA A 23 -10.46 6.33 -8.78
C ALA A 23 -10.25 5.69 -10.16
N LEU A 24 -9.21 4.86 -10.31
CA LEU A 24 -8.97 4.11 -11.56
C LEU A 24 -10.11 3.12 -11.86
N ALA A 25 -10.66 2.45 -10.84
CA ALA A 25 -11.84 1.59 -11.02
C ALA A 25 -13.07 2.39 -11.49
N ALA A 26 -13.32 3.56 -10.89
CA ALA A 26 -14.42 4.44 -11.30
C ALA A 26 -14.22 4.95 -12.75
N LEU A 27 -13.00 5.36 -13.11
CA LEU A 27 -12.66 5.78 -14.47
C LEU A 27 -12.80 4.64 -15.49
N ALA A 28 -12.61 3.39 -15.07
CA ALA A 28 -12.87 2.20 -15.88
C ALA A 28 -14.36 1.84 -15.99
N GLY A 29 -15.27 2.67 -15.47
CA GLY A 29 -16.72 2.47 -15.54
C GLY A 29 -17.28 1.58 -14.44
N ALA A 30 -16.52 1.27 -13.38
CA ALA A 30 -17.03 0.50 -12.26
C ALA A 30 -18.13 1.27 -11.50
N PRO A 31 -19.17 0.59 -10.98
CA PRO A 31 -20.15 1.21 -10.10
C PRO A 31 -19.48 1.88 -8.89
N PRO A 32 -20.03 2.98 -8.35
CA PRO A 32 -19.43 3.69 -7.22
C PRO A 32 -19.12 2.80 -6.01
N ALA A 33 -20.02 1.85 -5.71
CA ALA A 33 -19.82 0.88 -4.62
C ALA A 33 -18.60 -0.03 -4.87
N THR A 34 -18.39 -0.48 -6.11
CA THR A 34 -17.25 -1.31 -6.51
C THR A 34 -15.94 -0.53 -6.46
N ALA A 35 -15.96 0.73 -6.92
CA ALA A 35 -14.80 1.63 -6.83
C ALA A 35 -14.41 1.91 -5.37
N ALA A 36 -15.39 2.19 -4.51
CA ALA A 36 -15.17 2.36 -3.07
C ALA A 36 -14.63 1.09 -2.42
N LEU A 37 -15.21 -0.08 -2.75
CA LEU A 37 -14.75 -1.36 -2.25
C LEU A 37 -13.29 -1.62 -2.66
N ALA A 38 -12.92 -1.36 -3.92
CA ALA A 38 -11.53 -1.46 -4.38
C ALA A 38 -10.60 -0.53 -3.60
N ALA A 39 -11.03 0.71 -3.32
CA ALA A 39 -10.25 1.67 -2.54
C ALA A 39 -9.98 1.20 -1.12
N PHE A 40 -11.00 0.73 -0.40
CA PHE A 40 -10.87 0.32 0.99
C PHE A 40 -10.15 -1.01 1.16
N THR A 41 -10.53 -2.01 0.35
CA THR A 41 -9.96 -3.37 0.45
C THR A 41 -8.48 -3.42 0.11
N LEU A 42 -7.98 -2.49 -0.71
CA LEU A 42 -6.56 -2.34 -1.00
C LEU A 42 -5.88 -1.28 -0.12
N GLY A 43 -6.52 -0.12 0.04
CA GLY A 43 -5.95 1.03 0.74
C GLY A 43 -5.66 0.76 2.20
N ILE A 44 -6.53 0.02 2.90
CA ILE A 44 -6.32 -0.32 4.32
C ILE A 44 -5.06 -1.20 4.49
N PRO A 45 -4.92 -2.35 3.79
CA PRO A 45 -3.68 -3.13 3.85
C PRO A 45 -2.43 -2.32 3.46
N LEU A 46 -2.50 -1.51 2.40
CA LEU A 46 -1.38 -0.68 1.97
C LEU A 46 -1.00 0.37 3.02
N ALA A 47 -1.97 0.96 3.71
CA ALA A 47 -1.73 1.91 4.79
C ALA A 47 -1.03 1.25 5.98
N LEU A 48 -1.47 0.05 6.37
CA LEU A 48 -0.86 -0.70 7.48
C LEU A 48 0.58 -1.11 7.14
N LEU A 49 0.83 -1.57 5.92
CA LEU A 49 2.17 -1.91 5.47
C LEU A 49 3.05 -0.66 5.30
N GLY A 50 2.50 0.44 4.78
CA GLY A 50 3.19 1.72 4.74
C GLY A 50 3.61 2.19 6.14
N ALA A 51 2.76 2.06 7.14
CA ALA A 51 3.13 2.30 8.54
C ALA A 51 4.25 1.37 9.01
N GLY A 52 4.23 0.09 8.61
CA GLY A 52 5.31 -0.86 8.86
C GLY A 52 6.64 -0.47 8.21
N TYR A 53 6.61 0.10 7.00
CA TYR A 53 7.80 0.64 6.34
C TYR A 53 8.41 1.81 7.12
N ASP A 54 7.58 2.71 7.63
CA ASP A 54 8.06 3.79 8.50
C ASP A 54 8.74 3.25 9.77
N LEU A 55 8.16 2.22 10.40
CA LEU A 55 8.80 1.57 11.55
C LEU A 55 10.18 0.98 11.20
N LEU A 56 10.34 0.41 9.99
CA LEU A 56 11.63 -0.11 9.55
C LEU A 56 12.67 1.00 9.31
N LEU A 57 12.23 2.16 8.81
CA LEU A 57 13.09 3.36 8.71
C LEU A 57 13.52 3.83 10.09
N GLU A 58 12.61 3.89 11.06
CA GLU A 58 12.94 4.32 12.43
C GLU A 58 13.91 3.38 13.13
N LEU A 59 13.75 2.07 12.92
CA LEU A 59 14.64 1.05 13.45
C LEU A 59 16.00 1.00 12.75
N GLY A 60 16.23 1.85 11.72
CA GLY A 60 17.46 1.88 10.93
C GLY A 60 17.67 0.63 10.09
N ARG A 61 16.63 -0.19 9.88
CA ARG A 61 16.69 -1.42 9.07
C ARG A 61 16.61 -1.12 7.57
N VAL A 62 16.06 0.04 7.22
CA VAL A 62 15.97 0.55 5.86
C VAL A 62 16.63 1.92 5.82
N ARG A 63 17.43 2.17 4.78
CA ARG A 63 18.05 3.48 4.58
C ARG A 63 16.99 4.47 4.10
N PRO A 64 16.90 5.68 4.69
CA PRO A 64 16.04 6.74 4.17
C PRO A 64 16.37 7.02 2.70
N GLY A 65 15.36 6.94 1.82
CA GLY A 65 15.55 7.12 0.38
C GLY A 65 16.22 5.94 -0.36
N GLY A 66 16.44 4.81 0.31
CA GLY A 66 17.01 3.60 -0.29
C GLY A 66 16.05 2.94 -1.27
N LEU A 67 16.34 3.06 -2.58
CA LEU A 67 15.50 2.49 -3.64
C LEU A 67 15.49 0.95 -3.61
N ALA A 68 16.64 0.32 -3.37
CA ALA A 68 16.73 -1.14 -3.36
C ALA A 68 15.89 -1.73 -2.22
N GLU A 69 15.98 -1.12 -1.03
CA GLU A 69 15.29 -1.55 0.17
C GLU A 69 13.77 -1.36 0.07
N VAL A 70 13.30 -0.23 -0.47
CA VAL A 70 11.86 0.01 -0.66
C VAL A 70 11.27 -0.92 -1.71
N VAL A 71 12.00 -1.19 -2.79
CA VAL A 71 11.59 -2.13 -3.84
C VAL A 71 11.52 -3.54 -3.29
N ALA A 72 12.54 -3.98 -2.53
CA ALA A 72 12.57 -5.29 -1.89
C ALA A 72 11.44 -5.44 -0.86
N TYR A 73 11.21 -4.41 -0.04
CA TYR A 73 10.11 -4.38 0.91
C TYR A 73 8.76 -4.57 0.21
N TRP A 74 8.46 -3.76 -0.80
CA TRP A 74 7.18 -3.80 -1.48
C TRP A 74 7.00 -4.99 -2.42
N ALA A 75 8.09 -5.59 -2.93
CA ALA A 75 8.02 -6.87 -3.63
C ALA A 75 7.45 -7.99 -2.75
N LEU A 76 7.58 -7.89 -1.42
CA LEU A 76 7.01 -8.84 -0.46
C LEU A 76 5.68 -8.35 0.15
N ALA A 77 5.62 -7.07 0.53
CA ALA A 77 4.43 -6.49 1.17
C ALA A 77 3.24 -6.37 0.22
N PHE A 78 3.45 -5.99 -1.05
CA PHE A 78 2.37 -5.78 -2.01
C PHE A 78 1.59 -7.07 -2.34
N PRO A 79 2.23 -8.24 -2.55
CA PRO A 79 1.53 -9.52 -2.62
C PRO A 79 0.63 -9.79 -1.43
N VAL A 80 1.05 -9.46 -0.21
CA VAL A 80 0.26 -9.66 1.00
C VAL A 80 -1.00 -8.79 0.97
N ALA A 81 -0.85 -7.49 0.69
CA ALA A 81 -1.99 -6.57 0.55
C ALA A 81 -2.98 -7.04 -0.52
N ARG A 82 -2.47 -7.46 -1.67
CA ARG A 82 -3.28 -7.90 -2.80
C ARG A 82 -3.94 -9.25 -2.56
N THR A 83 -3.29 -10.15 -1.83
CA THR A 83 -3.89 -11.41 -1.40
C THR A 83 -5.05 -11.15 -0.45
N LEU A 84 -4.87 -10.27 0.54
CA LEU A 84 -5.95 -9.89 1.46
C LEU A 84 -7.13 -9.29 0.71
N GLN A 85 -6.89 -8.34 -0.19
CA GLN A 85 -7.94 -7.79 -1.04
C GLN A 85 -8.66 -8.88 -1.82
N GLN A 86 -7.91 -9.77 -2.47
CA GLN A 86 -8.48 -10.83 -3.29
C GLN A 86 -9.34 -11.80 -2.48
N VAL A 87 -8.90 -12.20 -1.28
CA VAL A 87 -9.67 -13.06 -0.38
C VAL A 87 -10.95 -12.38 0.08
N VAL A 88 -10.91 -11.08 0.43
CA VAL A 88 -12.09 -10.31 0.83
C VAL A 88 -13.11 -10.22 -0.31
N LEU A 89 -12.65 -9.93 -1.54
CA LEU A 89 -13.53 -9.84 -2.72
C LEU A 89 -14.13 -11.21 -3.09
N ALA A 90 -13.35 -12.27 -2.97
CA ALA A 90 -13.78 -13.64 -3.22
C ALA A 90 -14.84 -14.09 -2.21
N TRP A 91 -14.62 -13.79 -0.93
CA TRP A 91 -15.61 -14.02 0.12
C TRP A 91 -16.94 -13.32 -0.18
N GLY A 92 -16.88 -12.05 -0.58
CA GLY A 92 -18.08 -11.27 -0.89
C GLY A 92 -18.84 -11.73 -2.15
N SER A 93 -18.18 -12.42 -3.08
CA SER A 93 -18.76 -12.85 -4.36
C SER A 93 -19.06 -14.36 -4.43
N GLY A 94 -18.63 -15.14 -3.44
CA GLY A 94 -18.74 -16.61 -3.44
C GLY A 94 -17.85 -17.31 -4.48
N GLN A 95 -16.95 -16.57 -5.12
CA GLN A 95 -16.03 -17.08 -6.14
C GLN A 95 -14.72 -17.55 -5.50
N PRO A 96 -13.97 -18.47 -6.14
CA PRO A 96 -12.65 -18.84 -5.67
C PRO A 96 -11.70 -17.62 -5.66
N ALA A 97 -10.90 -17.50 -4.60
CA ALA A 97 -9.98 -16.37 -4.43
C ALA A 97 -8.91 -16.29 -5.52
N PHE A 98 -8.43 -17.43 -5.98
CA PHE A 98 -7.46 -17.50 -7.05
C PHE A 98 -8.08 -18.11 -8.29
N GLY A 99 -7.75 -17.56 -9.46
CA GLY A 99 -8.17 -18.11 -10.74
C GLY A 99 -7.47 -19.45 -11.05
N ARG A 100 -7.70 -19.97 -12.27
CA ARG A 100 -7.17 -21.27 -12.71
C ARG A 100 -5.65 -21.43 -12.62
N GLN A 101 -4.91 -20.32 -12.66
CA GLN A 101 -3.44 -20.29 -12.56
C GLN A 101 -2.93 -20.52 -11.12
N GLY A 102 -3.80 -20.47 -10.12
CA GLY A 102 -3.48 -20.72 -8.72
C GLY A 102 -2.77 -19.56 -8.00
N ALA A 103 -2.58 -19.74 -6.69
CA ALA A 103 -2.00 -18.71 -5.81
C ALA A 103 -0.53 -18.40 -6.13
N GLY A 104 0.27 -19.39 -6.55
CA GLY A 104 1.70 -19.20 -6.83
C GLY A 104 1.95 -18.23 -7.98
N ALA A 105 1.22 -18.38 -9.09
CA ALA A 105 1.32 -17.47 -10.24
C ALA A 105 0.87 -16.05 -9.86
N PHE A 106 -0.23 -15.94 -9.09
CA PHE A 106 -0.69 -14.66 -8.56
C PHE A 106 0.39 -13.97 -7.71
N LEU A 107 0.95 -14.66 -6.70
CA LEU A 107 1.95 -14.08 -5.81
C LEU A 107 3.21 -13.65 -6.57
N THR A 108 3.67 -14.44 -7.54
CA THR A 108 4.84 -14.11 -8.36
C THR A 108 4.60 -12.83 -9.18
N PHE A 109 3.44 -12.74 -9.83
CA PHE A 109 3.08 -11.54 -10.58
C PHE A 109 2.94 -10.32 -9.65
N GLN A 110 2.28 -10.47 -8.51
CA GLN A 110 2.14 -9.40 -7.54
C GLN A 110 3.48 -8.97 -6.94
N ALA A 111 4.47 -9.85 -6.84
CA ALA A 111 5.80 -9.50 -6.35
C ALA A 111 6.53 -8.57 -7.34
N ALA A 112 6.45 -8.89 -8.64
CA ALA A 112 6.99 -8.04 -9.71
C ALA A 112 6.29 -6.67 -9.73
N VAL A 113 4.96 -6.65 -9.66
CA VAL A 113 4.18 -5.40 -9.58
C VAL A 113 4.52 -4.64 -8.29
N GLY A 114 4.72 -5.35 -7.18
CA GLY A 114 5.11 -4.79 -5.89
C GLY A 114 6.43 -4.04 -5.94
N GLY A 115 7.41 -4.54 -6.69
CA GLY A 115 8.67 -3.84 -6.91
C GLY A 115 8.47 -2.48 -7.60
N VAL A 116 7.66 -2.44 -8.67
CA VAL A 116 7.33 -1.19 -9.38
C VAL A 116 6.50 -0.25 -8.50
N TYR A 117 5.52 -0.79 -7.77
CA TYR A 117 4.74 -0.05 -6.79
C TYR A 117 5.64 0.59 -5.73
N GLY A 118 6.68 -0.09 -5.26
CA GLY A 118 7.63 0.43 -4.29
C GLY A 118 8.31 1.73 -4.74
N ILE A 119 8.58 1.88 -6.03
CA ILE A 119 9.13 3.11 -6.62
C ILE A 119 8.11 4.25 -6.50
N GLY A 120 6.86 4.01 -6.95
CA GLY A 120 5.79 5.01 -6.85
C GLY A 120 5.45 5.38 -5.41
N PHE A 121 5.45 4.39 -4.51
CA PHE A 121 5.30 4.58 -3.08
C PHE A 121 6.39 5.49 -2.52
N LEU A 122 7.66 5.24 -2.82
CA LEU A 122 8.76 6.06 -2.33
C LEU A 122 8.61 7.51 -2.78
N LEU A 123 8.27 7.73 -4.06
CA LEU A 123 8.08 9.07 -4.60
C LEU A 123 6.94 9.81 -3.87
N LEU A 124 5.80 9.15 -3.70
CA LEU A 124 4.66 9.74 -2.98
C LEU A 124 4.97 9.95 -1.50
N HIS A 125 5.65 9.00 -0.85
CA HIS A 125 6.03 9.03 0.56
C HIS A 125 6.90 10.23 0.88
N VAL A 126 7.89 10.53 0.03
CA VAL A 126 8.75 11.71 0.18
C VAL A 126 7.92 13.00 0.11
N GLN A 127 6.94 13.09 -0.79
CA GLN A 127 6.07 14.26 -0.91
C GLN A 127 5.15 14.40 0.31
N VAL A 128 4.54 13.30 0.76
CA VAL A 128 3.69 13.28 1.95
C VAL A 128 4.51 13.67 3.18
N HIS A 129 5.73 13.16 3.33
CA HIS A 129 6.62 13.52 4.43
C HIS A 129 6.95 15.02 4.41
N ALA A 130 7.29 15.56 3.23
CA ALA A 130 7.59 16.98 3.07
C ALA A 130 6.40 17.86 3.45
N LEU A 131 5.18 17.46 3.07
CA LEU A 131 3.94 18.16 3.40
C LEU A 131 3.64 18.14 4.91
N LEU A 132 3.90 17.03 5.58
CA LEU A 132 3.66 16.87 7.02
C LEU A 132 4.76 17.48 7.89
N ARG A 133 5.96 17.70 7.33
CA ARG A 133 7.15 18.18 8.04
C ARG A 133 6.91 19.41 8.96
N PRO A 134 6.15 20.45 8.58
CA PRO A 134 5.88 21.59 9.47
C PRO A 134 5.12 21.16 10.72
N TRP A 135 4.01 20.44 10.54
CA TRP A 135 3.16 19.93 11.62
C TRP A 135 3.87 18.96 12.55
N LEU A 136 4.86 18.22 12.03
CA LEU A 136 5.68 17.31 12.82
C LEU A 136 6.72 18.02 13.69
N ARG A 137 7.00 19.31 13.44
CA ARG A 137 8.03 20.12 14.11
C ARG A 137 7.50 21.08 15.16
N GLU A 138 6.25 21.52 15.07
CA GLU A 138 5.68 22.58 15.91
C GLU A 138 5.33 22.16 17.35
N GLU A 139 5.57 20.90 17.75
CA GLU A 139 5.26 20.37 19.09
C GLU A 139 6.50 19.81 19.82
N GLY A 140 7.70 20.33 19.54
CA GLY A 140 8.96 19.98 20.23
C GLY A 140 9.50 21.16 21.03
#